data_AF-A0A7J8BEV8-F1
#
_entry.id   AF-A0A7J8BEV8-F1
#
_cell.length_a   1.000
_cell.length_b   1.000
_cell.length_c   1.000
_cell.angle_alpha   90.00
_cell.angle_beta   90.00
_cell.angle_gamma   90.00
#
_symmetry.space_group_name_H-M   'P 1'
#
loop_
_entity.id
_entity.type
_entity.pdbx_description
1 polymer ?
#
loop_
_entity_poly.entity_id
_entity_poly.type
_entity_poly.pdbx_seq_one_letter_code
_entity_poly.pdbx_strand_id
1 'polypeptide(L)'
;MDSSLPREGSMSGDSSGRWALKTKTQAYISITLCFFLFSSLAQAFDQPQPEPQGALITLLTIIYKVLNKTTPDIGQDCWLCQNPKPLYYVSVKIPLNLTELSRLELQVNSLVEVVLQNRRGLNLFFVEQNGLCMALSETCCFYANNSGIIRENLLQVQRNLDARERQRLESNN
;
A
#
# COMPACT_ATOMS: atom_id res chain seq x y z
N MET A 1 -29.85 31.44 -107.69
CA MET A 1 -29.29 31.97 -106.43
C MET A 1 -29.61 30.93 -105.36
N ASP A 2 -28.88 29.80 -105.31
CA ASP A 2 -27.58 29.61 -104.62
C ASP A 2 -27.79 29.58 -103.09
N SER A 3 -27.92 28.38 -102.46
CA SER A 3 -26.90 27.62 -101.68
C SER A 3 -26.73 28.17 -100.23
N SER A 4 -26.54 27.47 -99.09
CA SER A 4 -25.97 26.17 -98.71
C SER A 4 -26.36 25.82 -97.23
N LEU A 5 -26.29 24.54 -96.83
CA LEU A 5 -26.26 24.01 -95.43
C LEU A 5 -24.91 24.28 -94.73
N PRO A 6 -24.78 24.31 -93.37
CA PRO A 6 -24.50 23.11 -92.51
C PRO A 6 -25.06 23.28 -91.05
N ARG A 7 -24.71 22.53 -89.98
CA ARG A 7 -24.59 21.11 -89.58
C ARG A 7 -24.33 21.12 -88.04
N GLU A 8 -25.01 20.24 -87.29
CA GLU A 8 -24.75 19.66 -85.93
C GLU A 8 -24.22 20.45 -84.70
N GLY A 9 -24.75 20.08 -83.52
CA GLY A 9 -24.16 20.33 -82.19
C GLY A 9 -25.00 19.76 -81.04
N SER A 10 -24.42 18.86 -80.24
CA SER A 10 -25.08 17.87 -79.37
C SER A 10 -25.44 18.31 -77.94
N MET A 11 -26.41 17.58 -77.39
CA MET A 11 -26.66 17.16 -76.00
C MET A 11 -25.56 17.43 -74.94
N SER A 12 -25.91 17.98 -73.78
CA SER A 12 -25.09 17.86 -72.55
C SER A 12 -25.97 17.60 -71.33
N GLY A 13 -25.78 16.40 -70.76
CA GLY A 13 -26.44 15.91 -69.56
C GLY A 13 -25.79 16.42 -68.28
N ASP A 14 -26.63 16.75 -67.30
CA ASP A 14 -26.28 17.31 -66.00
C ASP A 14 -25.47 16.31 -65.15
N SER A 15 -24.31 16.76 -64.67
CA SER A 15 -23.33 16.00 -63.87
C SER A 15 -23.27 16.44 -62.40
N SER A 16 -24.21 17.26 -61.93
CA SER A 16 -24.12 17.94 -60.62
C SER A 16 -24.35 17.04 -59.39
N GLY A 17 -25.03 15.89 -59.53
CA GLY A 17 -25.36 15.02 -58.38
C GLY A 17 -24.24 14.07 -57.93
N ARG A 18 -23.20 13.86 -58.75
CA ARG A 18 -22.18 12.80 -58.52
C ARG A 18 -21.04 13.25 -57.60
N TRP A 19 -20.76 14.55 -57.54
CA TRP A 19 -19.69 15.12 -56.71
C TRP A 19 -20.09 15.26 -55.25
N ALA A 20 -21.37 15.54 -54.96
CA ALA A 20 -21.91 15.65 -53.61
C ALA A 20 -22.04 14.30 -52.88
N LEU A 21 -22.27 13.20 -53.62
CA LEU A 21 -22.23 11.85 -53.05
C LEU A 21 -20.80 11.42 -52.74
N LYS A 22 -19.84 11.73 -53.62
CA LYS A 22 -18.42 11.42 -53.39
C LYS A 22 -17.88 12.10 -52.13
N THR A 23 -18.23 13.36 -51.87
CA THR A 23 -17.78 14.08 -50.68
C THR A 23 -18.42 13.56 -49.38
N LYS A 24 -19.72 13.22 -49.40
CA LYS A 24 -20.42 12.62 -48.24
C LYS A 24 -19.93 11.23 -47.91
N THR A 25 -19.72 10.38 -48.92
CA THR A 25 -19.18 9.03 -48.73
C THR A 25 -17.72 9.05 -48.26
N GLN A 26 -16.91 9.98 -48.79
CA GLN A 26 -15.52 10.17 -48.35
C GLN A 26 -15.43 10.63 -46.89
N ALA A 27 -16.31 11.56 -46.49
CA ALA A 27 -16.40 12.01 -45.09
C ALA A 27 -16.82 10.86 -44.17
N TYR A 28 -17.82 10.07 -44.56
CA TYR A 28 -18.29 8.93 -43.78
C TYR A 28 -17.19 7.88 -43.58
N ILE A 29 -16.47 7.51 -44.65
CA ILE A 29 -15.34 6.57 -44.57
C ILE A 29 -14.23 7.12 -43.66
N SER A 30 -13.90 8.41 -43.75
CA SER A 30 -12.88 9.03 -42.90
C SER A 30 -13.27 9.04 -41.43
N ILE A 31 -14.53 9.34 -41.12
CA ILE A 31 -15.08 9.29 -39.75
C ILE A 31 -15.05 7.86 -39.23
N THR A 32 -15.53 6.88 -40.00
CA THR A 32 -15.55 5.48 -39.61
C THR A 32 -14.14 4.92 -39.40
N LEU A 33 -13.18 5.23 -40.28
CA LEU A 33 -11.77 4.89 -40.10
C LEU A 33 -11.18 5.53 -38.83
N CYS A 34 -11.55 6.78 -38.54
CA CYS A 34 -11.12 7.47 -37.33
C CYS A 34 -11.71 6.77 -36.08
N PHE A 35 -12.99 6.43 -36.07
CA PHE A 35 -13.61 5.65 -34.99
C PHE A 35 -12.94 4.28 -34.80
N PHE A 36 -12.63 3.54 -35.86
CA PHE A 36 -11.92 2.26 -35.77
C PHE A 36 -10.48 2.42 -35.27
N LEU A 37 -9.74 3.42 -35.76
CA LEU A 37 -8.40 3.73 -35.27
C LEU A 37 -8.40 4.18 -33.80
N PHE A 38 -9.36 5.00 -33.38
CA PHE A 38 -9.55 5.40 -31.98
C PHE A 38 -10.00 4.24 -31.09
N SER A 39 -10.80 3.30 -31.62
CA SER A 39 -11.21 2.10 -30.88
C SER A 39 -10.03 1.15 -30.64
N SER A 40 -9.15 0.98 -31.65
CA SER A 40 -7.91 0.21 -31.50
C SER A 40 -6.85 0.94 -30.65
N LEU A 41 -6.80 2.28 -30.67
CA LEU A 41 -5.96 3.06 -29.77
C LEU A 41 -6.48 3.05 -28.32
N ALA A 42 -7.80 3.00 -28.12
CA ALA A 42 -8.40 2.85 -26.79
C ALA A 42 -8.03 1.49 -26.16
N GLN A 43 -7.93 0.43 -26.96
CA GLN A 43 -7.47 -0.89 -26.51
C GLN A 43 -5.97 -0.93 -26.17
N ALA A 44 -5.17 0.00 -26.70
CA ALA A 44 -3.76 0.13 -26.33
C ALA A 44 -3.55 0.92 -25.02
N PHE A 45 -4.53 1.75 -24.63
CA PHE A 45 -4.50 2.54 -23.38
C PHE A 45 -5.14 1.83 -22.19
N ASP A 46 -5.81 0.71 -22.43
CA ASP A 46 -6.40 -0.18 -21.42
C ASP A 46 -5.50 -1.41 -21.16
N GLN A 47 -4.18 -1.27 -21.36
CA GLN A 47 -3.26 -2.21 -20.73
C GLN A 47 -3.44 -2.07 -19.22
N PRO A 48 -3.75 -3.14 -18.48
CA PRO A 48 -3.74 -3.10 -17.03
C PRO A 48 -2.30 -2.75 -16.61
N GLN A 49 -2.06 -1.48 -16.29
CA GLN A 49 -0.91 -1.13 -15.46
C GLN A 49 -1.06 -1.99 -14.20
N PRO A 50 -0.05 -2.79 -13.81
CA PRO A 50 -0.12 -3.50 -12.57
C PRO A 50 -0.36 -2.45 -11.49
N GLU A 51 -1.53 -2.49 -10.86
CA GLU A 51 -1.87 -1.63 -9.74
C GLU A 51 -0.66 -1.64 -8.80
N PRO A 52 -0.02 -0.48 -8.53
CA PRO A 52 1.22 -0.41 -7.74
C PRO A 52 1.08 -1.14 -6.39
N GLN A 53 -0.15 -1.18 -5.89
CA GLN A 53 -0.58 -1.85 -4.68
C GLN A 53 -0.45 -3.38 -4.75
N GLY A 54 -0.78 -3.99 -5.89
CA GLY A 54 -0.76 -5.44 -6.09
C GLY A 54 0.65 -6.03 -6.10
N ALA A 55 1.61 -5.32 -6.69
CA ALA A 55 3.02 -5.71 -6.68
C ALA A 55 3.58 -5.69 -5.24
N LEU A 56 3.23 -4.66 -4.45
CA LEU A 56 3.67 -4.56 -3.05
C LEU A 56 3.03 -5.63 -2.16
N ILE A 57 1.73 -5.93 -2.30
CA ILE A 57 1.09 -7.02 -1.55
C ILE A 57 1.74 -8.36 -1.87
N THR A 58 2.00 -8.61 -3.15
CA THR A 58 2.65 -9.85 -3.58
C THR A 58 4.01 -9.98 -2.92
N LEU A 59 4.80 -8.90 -2.93
CA LEU A 59 6.11 -8.86 -2.29
C LEU A 59 6.02 -9.06 -0.77
N LEU A 60 5.14 -8.33 -0.08
CA LEU A 60 4.92 -8.44 1.37
C LEU A 60 4.46 -9.84 1.76
N THR A 61 3.58 -10.45 0.96
CA THR A 61 3.10 -11.82 1.16
C THR A 61 4.25 -12.83 1.03
N ILE A 62 5.10 -12.66 0.03
CA ILE A 62 6.27 -13.53 -0.18
C ILE A 62 7.24 -13.39 1.00
N ILE A 63 7.56 -12.16 1.40
CA ILE A 63 8.47 -11.87 2.51
C ILE A 63 7.96 -12.51 3.81
N TYR A 64 6.68 -12.30 4.12
CA TYR A 64 6.04 -12.89 5.29
C TYR A 64 6.13 -14.43 5.30
N LYS A 65 5.82 -15.08 4.17
CA LYS A 65 5.90 -16.54 4.03
C LYS A 65 7.33 -17.07 4.19
N VAL A 66 8.31 -16.38 3.61
CA VAL A 66 9.72 -16.77 3.72
C VAL A 66 10.18 -16.64 5.17
N LEU A 67 9.91 -15.51 5.82
CA LEU A 67 10.36 -15.24 7.19
C LEU A 67 9.74 -16.18 8.21
N ASN A 68 8.45 -16.47 8.08
CA ASN A 68 7.78 -17.43 8.95
C ASN A 68 8.36 -18.86 8.80
N LYS A 69 8.81 -19.21 7.59
CA LYS A 69 9.45 -20.50 7.33
C LYS A 69 10.90 -20.57 7.83
N THR A 70 11.67 -19.50 7.67
CA THR A 70 13.10 -19.48 8.04
C THR A 70 13.33 -19.32 9.54
N THR A 71 12.49 -18.54 10.20
CA THR A 71 12.63 -18.16 11.61
C THR A 71 11.25 -18.13 12.26
N PRO A 72 10.69 -19.30 12.61
CA PRO A 72 9.34 -19.39 13.15
C PRO A 72 9.19 -18.63 14.47
N ASP A 73 10.27 -18.47 15.25
CA ASP A 73 10.24 -17.71 16.51
C ASP A 73 9.99 -16.21 16.30
N ILE A 74 10.40 -15.65 15.15
CA ILE A 74 10.13 -14.25 14.78
C ILE A 74 8.78 -14.12 14.07
N GLY A 75 8.35 -15.17 13.36
CA GLY A 75 7.05 -15.24 12.68
C GLY A 75 5.87 -15.59 13.57
N GLN A 76 6.13 -16.17 14.75
CA GLN A 76 5.13 -16.41 15.80
C GLN A 76 4.59 -15.09 16.37
N ASP A 77 5.48 -14.10 16.51
CA ASP A 77 5.10 -12.74 16.85
C ASP A 77 4.66 -11.99 15.60
N CYS A 78 3.65 -11.15 15.78
CA CYS A 78 2.91 -10.65 14.63
C CYS A 78 3.68 -9.59 13.83
N TRP A 79 3.65 -9.72 12.50
CA TRP A 79 4.34 -8.82 11.59
C TRP A 79 3.69 -7.44 11.58
N LEU A 80 4.41 -6.43 12.09
CA LEU A 80 3.97 -5.03 12.15
C LEU A 80 2.66 -4.84 12.95
N CYS A 81 2.70 -5.08 14.25
CA CYS A 81 1.59 -4.83 15.16
C CYS A 81 1.09 -3.38 15.11
N GLN A 82 -0.16 -3.14 15.47
CA GLN A 82 -0.75 -1.80 15.70
C GLN A 82 -0.91 -1.55 17.20
N ASN A 83 -1.05 -0.34 17.74
CA ASN A 83 -1.11 -0.18 19.21
C ASN A 83 -2.54 -0.45 19.78
N PRO A 84 -2.82 -1.56 20.48
CA PRO A 84 -3.95 -1.70 21.38
C PRO A 84 -3.62 -0.98 22.69
N LYS A 85 -4.51 -0.15 23.18
CA LYS A 85 -4.47 0.10 24.62
C LYS A 85 -4.77 -1.25 25.31
N PRO A 86 -3.90 -1.79 26.18
CA PRO A 86 -4.22 -3.04 26.85
C PRO A 86 -5.29 -2.81 27.92
N LEU A 87 -6.20 -3.77 28.06
CA LEU A 87 -6.91 -4.05 29.29
C LEU A 87 -6.23 -5.31 29.87
N TYR A 88 -5.83 -5.24 31.15
CA TYR A 88 -5.28 -6.28 32.04
C TYR A 88 -3.86 -6.87 31.76
N TYR A 89 -3.18 -7.22 32.87
CA TYR A 89 -1.74 -7.53 32.97
C TYR A 89 -1.47 -8.97 33.46
N VAL A 90 -0.35 -9.56 33.02
CA VAL A 90 0.22 -10.82 33.54
C VAL A 90 1.69 -10.60 33.89
N SER A 91 2.10 -10.98 35.09
CA SER A 91 3.47 -10.77 35.59
C SER A 91 4.36 -11.98 35.28
N VAL A 92 5.49 -11.75 34.59
CA VAL A 92 6.53 -12.75 34.33
C VAL A 92 7.80 -12.38 35.10
N LYS A 93 8.40 -13.36 35.79
CA LYS A 93 9.61 -13.16 36.61
C LYS A 93 10.84 -13.53 35.77
N ILE A 94 11.72 -12.56 35.50
CA ILE A 94 12.94 -12.76 34.70
C ILE A 94 14.18 -12.37 35.51
N PRO A 95 15.27 -13.17 35.51
CA PRO A 95 16.54 -12.81 36.13
C PRO A 95 17.34 -11.85 35.24
N LEU A 96 17.10 -10.55 35.36
CA LEU A 96 17.90 -9.49 34.71
C LEU A 96 18.24 -8.36 35.71
N ASN A 97 19.33 -7.64 35.44
CA ASN A 97 19.72 -6.43 36.19
C ASN A 97 18.85 -5.22 35.79
N LEU A 98 18.60 -4.30 36.73
CA LEU A 98 17.72 -3.13 36.55
C LEU A 98 18.15 -2.20 35.40
N THR A 99 19.46 -2.01 35.22
CA THR A 99 20.01 -1.17 34.16
C THR A 99 19.81 -1.80 32.78
N GLU A 100 20.00 -3.12 32.66
CA GLU A 100 19.75 -3.86 31.42
C GLU A 100 18.26 -3.90 31.08
N LEU A 101 17.39 -4.05 32.08
CA LEU A 101 15.94 -3.96 31.89
C LEU A 101 15.49 -2.58 31.40
N SER A 102 16.08 -1.52 31.95
CA SER A 102 15.79 -0.15 31.52
C SER A 102 16.28 0.12 30.10
N ARG A 103 17.48 -0.36 29.75
CA ARG A 103 18.04 -0.20 28.41
C ARG A 103 17.22 -0.96 27.37
N LEU A 104 16.83 -2.20 27.68
CA LEU A 104 16.00 -3.03 26.81
C LEU A 104 14.63 -2.39 26.58
N GLU A 105 14.00 -1.86 27.62
CA GLU A 105 12.72 -1.15 27.53
C GLU A 105 12.78 0.04 26.57
N LEU A 106 13.84 0.85 26.65
CA LEU A 106 14.06 1.96 25.72
C LEU A 106 14.27 1.50 24.27
N GLN A 107 15.03 0.42 24.07
CA GLN A 107 15.27 -0.13 22.73
C GLN A 107 13.98 -0.67 22.11
N VAL A 108 13.17 -1.38 22.89
CA VAL A 108 11.87 -1.90 22.45
C VAL A 108 10.92 -0.75 22.11
N ASN A 109 10.82 0.27 22.95
CA ASN A 109 9.96 1.42 22.67
C ASN A 109 10.36 2.16 21.39
N SER A 110 11.65 2.42 21.20
CA SER A 110 12.18 3.07 19.99
C SER A 110 11.86 2.26 18.73
N LEU A 111 12.06 0.94 18.78
CA LEU A 111 11.72 0.06 17.66
C LEU A 111 10.21 0.01 17.39
N VAL A 112 9.40 -0.04 18.44
CA VAL A 112 7.94 -0.08 18.34
C VAL A 112 7.41 1.18 17.66
N GLU A 113 7.94 2.36 17.97
CA GLU A 113 7.50 3.61 17.36
C GLU A 113 7.61 3.57 15.83
N VAL A 114 8.73 3.09 15.30
CA VAL A 114 8.96 2.95 13.85
C VAL A 114 8.14 1.83 13.25
N VAL A 115 7.98 0.69 13.94
CA VAL A 115 7.14 -0.44 13.49
C VAL A 115 5.67 -0.01 13.40
N LEU A 116 5.15 0.69 14.40
CA LEU A 116 3.80 1.24 14.41
C LEU A 116 3.60 2.28 13.32
N GLN A 117 4.62 3.11 13.05
CA GLN A 117 4.58 4.08 11.96
C GLN A 117 4.53 3.40 10.60
N ASN A 118 5.38 2.40 10.37
CA ASN A 118 5.38 1.59 9.15
C ASN A 118 4.02 0.89 8.98
N ARG A 119 3.43 0.37 10.07
CA ARG A 119 2.10 -0.24 10.03
C ARG A 119 1.01 0.74 9.63
N ARG A 120 1.02 1.96 10.18
CA ARG A 120 0.06 3.01 9.79
C ARG A 120 0.20 3.39 8.33
N GLY A 121 1.44 3.55 7.85
CA GLY A 121 1.73 3.85 6.44
C GLY A 121 1.19 2.76 5.51
N LEU A 122 1.43 1.49 5.83
CA LEU A 122 0.92 0.37 5.05
C LEU A 122 -0.60 0.22 5.14
N ASN A 123 -1.21 0.52 6.30
CA ASN A 123 -2.67 0.53 6.42
C ASN A 123 -3.31 1.63 5.55
N LEU A 124 -2.71 2.83 5.50
CA LEU A 124 -3.15 3.90 4.61
C LEU A 124 -2.97 3.52 3.14
N PHE A 125 -1.85 2.88 2.82
CA PHE A 125 -1.58 2.41 1.47
C PHE A 125 -2.58 1.34 1.01
N PHE A 126 -3.08 0.50 1.92
CA PHE A 126 -4.11 -0.53 1.67
C PHE A 126 -5.51 -0.14 2.15
N VAL A 127 -5.83 1.15 2.13
CA VAL A 127 -7.12 1.64 2.67
C VAL A 127 -8.32 1.05 1.93
N GLU A 128 -8.23 0.89 0.60
CA GLU A 128 -9.26 0.28 -0.25
C GLU A 128 -9.51 -1.20 0.08
N GLN A 129 -8.49 -1.90 0.57
CA GLN A 129 -8.58 -3.30 0.99
C GLN A 129 -8.84 -3.44 2.50
N ASN A 130 -9.30 -2.37 3.16
CA ASN A 130 -9.60 -2.36 4.60
C ASN A 130 -8.35 -2.53 5.50
N GLY A 131 -7.19 -2.11 4.99
CA GLY A 131 -5.90 -2.09 5.67
C GLY A 131 -5.03 -3.32 5.40
N LEU A 132 -3.78 -3.29 5.87
CA LEU A 132 -2.76 -4.29 5.57
C LEU A 132 -3.15 -5.72 6.01
N CYS A 133 -3.85 -5.86 7.14
CA CYS A 133 -4.26 -7.18 7.66
C CYS A 133 -5.18 -7.89 6.67
N MET A 134 -6.18 -7.16 6.18
CA MET A 134 -7.19 -7.65 5.26
C MET A 134 -6.59 -7.88 3.87
N ALA A 135 -5.71 -6.99 3.42
CA ALA A 135 -5.01 -7.14 2.15
C ALA A 135 -4.09 -8.38 2.10
N LEU A 136 -3.52 -8.79 3.23
CA LEU A 136 -2.74 -10.03 3.36
C LEU A 136 -3.59 -11.25 3.71
N SER A 137 -4.88 -11.08 4.00
CA SER A 137 -5.77 -12.14 4.52
C SER A 137 -5.23 -12.80 5.81
N GLU A 138 -4.61 -12.02 6.68
CA GLU A 138 -3.99 -12.49 7.93
C GLU A 138 -4.72 -11.93 9.16
N THR A 139 -4.55 -12.60 10.30
CA THR A 139 -5.08 -12.10 11.59
C THR A 139 -4.45 -10.77 11.96
N CYS A 140 -5.26 -9.84 12.48
CA CYS A 140 -4.79 -8.51 12.81
C CYS A 140 -4.29 -8.43 14.25
N CYS A 141 -3.08 -7.93 14.44
CA CYS A 141 -2.41 -7.95 15.72
C CYS A 141 -2.09 -6.57 16.25
N PHE A 142 -1.93 -6.53 17.57
CA PHE A 142 -1.75 -5.29 18.28
C PHE A 142 -0.65 -5.37 19.37
N TYR A 143 0.28 -4.40 19.39
CA TYR A 143 1.36 -4.15 20.34
C TYR A 143 0.90 -3.61 21.70
N ALA A 144 0.75 -4.45 22.73
CA ALA A 144 0.45 -3.96 24.08
C ALA A 144 1.66 -3.23 24.71
N ASN A 145 1.55 -1.92 24.93
CA ASN A 145 2.62 -1.16 25.60
C ASN A 145 2.58 -1.35 27.13
N ASN A 146 3.62 -1.97 27.68
CA ASN A 146 3.79 -2.20 29.13
C ASN A 146 4.89 -1.34 29.77
N SER A 147 5.45 -0.36 29.04
CA SER A 147 6.52 0.54 29.47
C SER A 147 6.25 1.22 30.82
N GLY A 148 5.04 1.78 30.99
CA GLY A 148 4.69 2.51 32.22
C GLY A 148 4.83 1.64 33.47
N ILE A 149 4.39 0.39 33.38
CA ILE A 149 4.44 -0.58 34.47
C ILE A 149 5.88 -1.04 34.72
N ILE A 150 6.64 -1.32 33.66
CA ILE A 150 8.04 -1.71 33.76
C ILE A 150 8.83 -0.60 34.47
N ARG A 151 8.64 0.66 34.07
CA ARG A 151 9.32 1.80 34.65
C ARG A 151 8.95 2.00 36.12
N GLU A 152 7.67 1.86 36.48
CA GLU A 152 7.22 1.97 37.88
C GLU A 152 7.81 0.87 38.76
N ASN A 153 7.78 -0.39 38.31
CA ASN A 153 8.36 -1.52 39.03
C ASN A 153 9.87 -1.38 39.20
N LEU A 154 10.59 -0.96 38.14
CA LEU A 154 12.03 -0.72 38.20
C LEU A 154 12.38 0.38 39.20
N LEU A 155 11.63 1.49 39.21
CA LEU A 155 11.81 2.58 40.19
C LEU A 155 11.54 2.10 41.63
N GLN A 156 10.57 1.24 41.83
CA GLN A 156 10.30 0.67 43.16
C GLN A 156 11.44 -0.26 43.60
N VAL A 157 11.92 -1.14 42.73
CA VAL A 157 13.04 -2.03 43.07
C VAL A 157 14.30 -1.21 43.36
N GLN A 158 14.60 -0.20 42.56
CA GLN A 158 15.76 0.67 42.79
C GLN A 158 15.70 1.33 44.18
N ARG A 159 14.56 1.94 44.53
CA ARG A 159 14.36 2.52 45.87
C ARG A 159 14.57 1.51 46.99
N ASN A 160 14.09 0.29 46.82
CA ASN A 160 14.25 -0.78 47.80
C ASN A 160 15.69 -1.29 47.91
N LEU A 161 16.49 -1.21 46.85
CA LEU A 161 17.92 -1.53 46.88
C LEU A 161 18.70 -0.41 47.58
N ASP A 162 18.45 0.85 47.22
CA ASP A 162 19.10 2.01 47.82
C ASP A 162 18.83 2.09 49.33
N ALA A 163 17.59 1.82 49.75
CA ALA A 163 17.23 1.80 51.18
C ALA A 163 17.97 0.70 51.95
N ARG A 164 18.11 -0.49 51.36
CA ARG A 164 18.86 -1.60 51.98
C ARG A 164 20.36 -1.32 52.05
N GLU A 165 20.90 -0.61 51.06
CA GLU A 165 22.30 -0.18 51.08
C GLU A 165 22.56 0.81 52.20
N ARG A 166 21.69 1.82 52.38
CA ARG A 166 21.79 2.77 53.50
C ARG A 166 21.75 2.08 54.86
N GLN A 167 20.82 1.13 55.07
CA GLN A 167 20.74 0.37 56.31
C GLN A 167 22.03 -0.41 56.62
N ARG A 168 22.69 -0.98 55.60
CA ARG A 168 23.96 -1.69 55.77
C ARG A 168 25.11 -0.74 56.12
N LEU A 169 25.11 0.46 55.54
CA LEU A 169 26.09 1.49 55.86
C LEU A 169 25.90 2.03 57.28
N GLU A 170 24.66 2.18 57.73
CA GLU A 170 24.31 2.59 59.08
C GLU A 170 24.59 1.50 60.12
N SER A 171 24.46 0.21 59.78
CA SER A 171 24.77 -0.89 60.70
C SER A 171 26.26 -1.19 60.85
N ASN A 172 27.09 -0.72 59.91
CA ASN A 172 28.54 -0.95 59.90
C ASN A 172 29.35 0.20 60.53
N ASN A 173 28.68 1.24 61.04
CA ASN A 173 29.28 2.44 61.63
C ASN A 173 28.81 2.58 63.09
#